data_AF-A0A679HXL0-F1
#
_entry.id   AF-A0A679HXL0-F1
#
_cell.length_a   1.000
_cell.length_b   1.000
_cell.length_c   1.000
_cell.angle_alpha   90.00
_cell.angle_beta   90.00
_cell.angle_gamma   90.00
#
_symmetry.space_group_name_H-M   'P 1'
#
loop_
_entity.id
_entity.type
_entity.pdbx_description
1 polymer ?
#
loop_
_entity_poly.entity_id
_entity_poly.type
_entity_poly.pdbx_seq_one_letter_code
_entity_poly.pdbx_strand_id
1 'polypeptide(L)'
;MFAVPDCACINQELKQAVLDHESTQLTYADREVIGWSSPHDMSMMEWAGKPLKQLFDAVTQVAELATEFSGRTGRTAQHPHWQVVEIWSNVQRNGGTNGYHAHPGSYWSGVYYVDVGDITDMEDKGGELQLFDPRGCLPRMLAPYLRYSLPELHDAGNTISFTPATGQCVMFPGWQHHAVAPYKGVAPRISVAFNLEPILNK
;
A
#
# COMPACT_ATOMS: atom_id res chain seq x y z
N MET A 1 -4.74 -7.81 3.91
CA MET A 1 -4.28 -8.28 2.58
C MET A 1 -5.42 -9.03 1.94
N PHE A 2 -5.69 -8.81 0.66
CA PHE A 2 -6.76 -9.47 -0.08
C PHE A 2 -6.44 -9.54 -1.57
N ALA A 3 -7.06 -10.48 -2.28
CA ALA A 3 -7.01 -10.58 -3.73
C ALA A 3 -8.11 -9.70 -4.35
N VAL A 4 -7.79 -9.01 -5.43
CA VAL A 4 -8.77 -8.21 -6.18
C VAL A 4 -9.44 -9.09 -7.24
N PRO A 5 -10.78 -9.09 -7.36
CA PRO A 5 -11.48 -9.78 -8.44
C PRO A 5 -11.02 -9.29 -9.82
N ASP A 6 -10.99 -10.18 -10.82
CA ASP A 6 -10.58 -9.87 -12.20
C ASP A 6 -9.20 -9.20 -12.33
N CYS A 7 -8.30 -9.46 -11.36
CA CYS A 7 -6.98 -8.83 -11.29
C CYS A 7 -6.15 -9.01 -12.56
N ALA A 8 -6.30 -10.09 -13.32
CA ALA A 8 -5.57 -10.28 -14.58
C ALA A 8 -5.87 -9.19 -15.61
N CYS A 9 -7.16 -8.84 -15.78
CA CYS A 9 -7.59 -7.79 -16.71
C CYS A 9 -7.16 -6.41 -16.21
N ILE A 10 -7.37 -6.15 -14.91
CA ILE A 10 -6.96 -4.91 -14.25
C ILE A 10 -5.44 -4.71 -14.38
N ASN A 11 -4.66 -5.77 -14.15
CA ASN A 11 -3.19 -5.71 -14.22
C ASN A 11 -2.70 -5.40 -15.62
N GLN A 12 -3.29 -6.05 -16.64
CA GLN A 12 -2.92 -5.79 -18.03
C GLN A 12 -3.20 -4.33 -18.43
N GLU A 13 -4.41 -3.83 -18.14
CA GLU A 13 -4.80 -2.46 -18.49
C GLU A 13 -3.99 -1.42 -17.69
N LEU A 14 -3.80 -1.61 -16.37
CA LEU A 14 -2.98 -0.70 -15.55
C LEU A 14 -1.51 -0.73 -15.92
N LYS A 15 -0.93 -1.90 -16.16
CA LYS A 15 0.49 -2.02 -16.55
C LYS A 15 0.76 -1.22 -17.82
N GLN A 16 -0.12 -1.35 -18.81
CA GLN A 16 0.00 -0.59 -20.06
C GLN A 16 -0.13 0.91 -19.80
N ALA A 17 -1.20 1.34 -19.11
CA ALA A 17 -1.44 2.76 -18.84
C ALA A 17 -0.30 3.42 -18.05
N VAL A 18 0.24 2.73 -17.04
CA VAL A 18 1.35 3.24 -16.21
C VAL A 18 2.64 3.37 -17.02
N LEU A 19 3.00 2.36 -17.81
CA LEU A 19 4.22 2.41 -18.63
C LEU A 19 4.13 3.45 -19.75
N ASP A 20 2.95 3.62 -20.36
CA ASP A 20 2.70 4.67 -21.35
C ASP A 20 2.84 6.06 -20.71
N HIS A 21 2.27 6.25 -19.52
CA HIS A 21 2.37 7.51 -18.78
C HIS A 21 3.82 7.81 -18.35
N GLU A 22 4.54 6.81 -17.81
CA GLU A 22 5.96 6.90 -17.47
C GLU A 22 6.81 7.33 -18.67
N SER A 23 6.51 6.84 -19.87
CA SER A 23 7.28 7.15 -21.07
C SER A 23 7.18 8.62 -21.52
N THR A 24 6.18 9.35 -21.03
CA THR A 24 5.89 10.74 -21.45
C THR A 24 5.98 11.76 -20.32
N GLN A 25 6.01 11.30 -19.06
CA GLN A 25 6.03 12.17 -17.89
C GLN A 25 7.29 11.98 -17.07
N LEU A 26 7.84 13.11 -16.60
CA LEU A 26 8.90 13.08 -15.59
C LEU A 26 8.36 12.50 -14.28
N THR A 27 9.23 11.87 -13.51
CA THR A 27 8.87 11.40 -12.17
C THR A 27 8.41 12.57 -11.30
N TYR A 28 7.35 12.36 -10.54
CA TYR A 28 6.91 13.28 -9.51
C TYR A 28 7.99 13.44 -8.45
N ALA A 29 8.20 14.66 -7.99
CA ALA A 29 9.28 15.00 -7.06
C ALA A 29 8.91 14.59 -5.63
N ASP A 30 9.15 13.31 -5.31
CA ASP A 30 9.08 12.77 -3.96
C ASP A 30 10.48 12.31 -3.50
N ARG A 31 10.93 12.81 -2.35
CA ARG A 31 12.25 12.49 -1.78
C ARG A 31 12.31 11.11 -1.17
N GLU A 32 11.16 10.52 -0.90
CA GLU A 32 11.05 9.18 -0.33
C GLU A 32 11.10 8.12 -1.42
N VAL A 33 10.88 8.47 -2.69
CA VAL A 33 10.86 7.52 -3.80
C VAL A 33 12.18 7.54 -4.57
N ILE A 34 12.79 6.36 -4.67
CA ILE A 34 13.82 6.07 -5.67
C ILE A 34 13.17 5.22 -6.76
N GLY A 35 12.98 5.82 -7.94
CA GLY A 35 12.24 5.22 -9.04
C GLY A 35 11.38 6.27 -9.74
N TRP A 36 10.41 5.81 -10.54
CA TRP A 36 9.41 6.69 -11.10
C TRP A 36 8.12 6.63 -10.26
N SER A 37 7.53 7.80 -9.98
CA SER A 37 6.20 7.94 -9.39
C SER A 37 5.38 8.90 -10.24
N SER A 38 4.09 8.61 -10.43
CA SER A 38 3.13 9.62 -10.90
C SER A 38 2.83 10.65 -9.80
N PRO A 39 2.18 11.79 -10.11
CA PRO A 39 1.68 12.72 -9.09
C PRO A 39 0.80 12.02 -8.05
N HIS A 40 0.90 12.49 -6.80
CA HIS A 40 0.11 12.00 -5.65
C HIS A 40 -1.18 12.79 -5.54
N ASP A 41 -2.06 12.60 -6.51
CA ASP A 41 -3.35 13.29 -6.59
C ASP A 41 -4.38 12.40 -7.31
N MET A 42 -5.50 12.97 -7.76
CA MET A 42 -6.53 12.22 -8.48
C MET A 42 -6.33 12.18 -10.00
N SER A 43 -5.25 12.78 -10.54
CA SER A 43 -5.00 12.83 -11.99
C SER A 43 -4.83 11.46 -12.62
N MET A 44 -4.41 10.44 -11.83
CA MET A 44 -4.34 9.05 -12.28
C MET A 44 -5.68 8.54 -12.84
N MET A 45 -6.80 9.00 -12.28
CA MET A 45 -8.13 8.62 -12.74
C MET A 45 -8.43 9.11 -14.17
N GLU A 46 -7.79 10.19 -14.63
CA GLU A 46 -8.03 10.76 -15.95
C GLU A 46 -7.42 9.91 -17.07
N TRP A 47 -6.25 9.31 -16.81
CA TRP A 47 -5.50 8.56 -17.82
C TRP A 47 -5.55 7.03 -17.65
N ALA A 48 -5.79 6.51 -16.43
CA ALA A 48 -5.98 5.08 -16.19
C ALA A 48 -7.44 4.69 -15.91
N GLY A 49 -8.33 5.62 -15.53
CA GLY A 49 -9.80 5.50 -15.57
C GLY A 49 -10.43 4.15 -15.18
N LYS A 50 -10.81 3.34 -16.19
CA LYS A 50 -11.65 2.14 -16.05
C LYS A 50 -11.06 1.08 -15.11
N PRO A 51 -9.84 0.57 -15.29
CA PRO A 51 -9.27 -0.43 -14.39
C PRO A 51 -9.06 0.10 -12.97
N LEU A 52 -8.80 1.40 -12.78
CA LEU A 52 -8.77 2.00 -11.44
C LEU A 52 -10.14 1.98 -10.78
N LYS A 53 -11.22 2.27 -11.53
CA LYS A 53 -12.58 2.17 -10.99
C LYS A 53 -12.89 0.75 -10.50
N GLN A 54 -12.56 -0.27 -11.31
CA GLN A 54 -12.76 -1.67 -10.93
C GLN A 54 -11.94 -2.07 -9.69
N LEU A 55 -10.69 -1.59 -9.60
CA LEU A 55 -9.85 -1.78 -8.42
C LEU A 55 -10.49 -1.15 -7.18
N PHE A 56 -10.92 0.10 -7.27
CA PHE A 56 -11.44 0.84 -6.13
C PHE A 56 -12.84 0.41 -5.68
N ASP A 57 -13.64 -0.18 -6.57
CA ASP A 57 -14.87 -0.87 -6.18
C ASP A 57 -14.57 -1.99 -5.16
N ALA A 58 -13.51 -2.79 -5.37
CA ALA A 58 -13.11 -3.83 -4.43
C ALA A 58 -12.45 -3.27 -3.15
N VAL A 59 -11.58 -2.27 -3.30
CA VAL A 59 -10.87 -1.65 -2.17
C VAL A 59 -11.83 -0.98 -1.19
N THR A 60 -12.80 -0.21 -1.69
CA THR A 60 -13.78 0.48 -0.84
C THR A 60 -14.68 -0.51 -0.10
N GLN A 61 -15.14 -1.58 -0.76
CA GLN A 61 -15.86 -2.67 -0.09
C GLN A 61 -15.07 -3.31 1.05
N VAL A 62 -13.76 -3.53 0.87
CA VAL A 62 -12.91 -4.05 1.95
C VAL A 62 -12.77 -3.03 3.08
N ALA A 63 -12.67 -1.73 2.78
CA ALA A 63 -12.63 -0.68 3.80
C ALA A 63 -13.94 -0.60 4.60
N GLU A 64 -15.09 -0.78 3.96
CA GLU A 64 -16.40 -0.86 4.62
C GLU A 64 -16.47 -2.05 5.59
N LEU A 65 -16.02 -3.23 5.15
CA LEU A 65 -16.03 -4.45 5.97
C LEU A 65 -14.98 -4.43 7.09
N ALA A 66 -13.84 -3.77 6.87
CA ALA A 66 -12.75 -3.67 7.84
C ALA A 66 -12.94 -2.54 8.86
N THR A 67 -14.01 -1.74 8.75
CA THR A 67 -14.26 -0.62 9.64
C THR A 67 -15.69 -0.63 10.19
N GLU A 68 -15.83 -0.44 11.49
CA GLU A 68 -17.12 -0.27 12.15
C GLU A 68 -17.20 1.08 12.87
N PHE A 69 -18.43 1.58 13.07
CA PHE A 69 -18.63 2.70 13.97
C PHE A 69 -18.43 2.27 15.41
N SER A 70 -17.74 3.09 16.20
CA SER A 70 -17.65 2.90 17.64
C SER A 70 -19.05 2.77 18.26
N GLY A 71 -19.21 1.85 19.22
CA GLY A 71 -20.48 1.67 19.95
C GLY A 71 -21.01 2.95 20.61
N ARG A 72 -20.15 3.95 20.83
CA ARG A 72 -20.53 5.28 21.35
C ARG A 72 -21.42 6.08 20.38
N THR A 73 -21.46 5.71 19.11
CA THR A 73 -22.24 6.42 18.08
C THR A 73 -23.69 5.95 17.99
N GLY A 74 -24.04 4.80 18.58
CA GLY A 74 -25.34 4.15 18.36
C GLY A 74 -25.56 3.61 16.94
N ARG A 75 -24.54 3.62 16.06
CA ARG A 75 -24.61 3.20 14.65
C ARG A 75 -23.99 1.82 14.40
N THR A 76 -24.04 0.92 15.38
CA THR A 76 -23.33 -0.38 15.34
C THR A 76 -23.81 -1.34 14.23
N ALA A 77 -24.96 -1.08 13.61
CA ALA A 77 -25.48 -1.84 12.47
C ALA A 77 -25.16 -1.19 11.10
N GLN A 78 -24.40 -0.10 11.06
CA GLN A 78 -24.04 0.62 9.84
C GLN A 78 -22.53 0.52 9.57
N HIS A 79 -22.15 0.62 8.30
CA HIS A 79 -20.76 0.74 7.88
C HIS A 79 -20.48 2.16 7.33
N PRO A 80 -19.29 2.73 7.58
CA PRO A 80 -18.89 3.98 6.93
C PRO A 80 -18.64 3.72 5.45
N HIS A 81 -19.11 4.61 4.58
CA HIS A 81 -18.70 4.62 3.17
C HIS A 81 -17.33 5.28 3.03
N TRP A 82 -16.62 4.96 1.94
CA TRP A 82 -15.25 5.41 1.71
C TRP A 82 -15.12 6.10 0.36
N GLN A 83 -14.24 7.09 0.31
CA GLN A 83 -13.79 7.72 -0.93
C GLN A 83 -12.28 7.62 -1.04
N VAL A 84 -11.80 7.48 -2.27
CA VAL A 84 -10.37 7.59 -2.60
C VAL A 84 -10.04 9.06 -2.74
N VAL A 85 -8.98 9.52 -2.07
CA VAL A 85 -8.60 10.94 -2.07
C VAL A 85 -7.27 11.23 -2.76
N GLU A 86 -6.37 10.24 -2.81
CA GLU A 86 -5.11 10.31 -3.54
C GLU A 86 -4.79 8.95 -4.16
N ILE A 87 -4.25 8.95 -5.37
CA ILE A 87 -3.87 7.75 -6.10
C ILE A 87 -2.58 8.03 -6.87
N TRP A 88 -1.62 7.13 -6.79
CA TRP A 88 -0.42 7.23 -7.60
C TRP A 88 0.12 5.86 -7.98
N SER A 89 0.90 5.83 -9.04
CA SER A 89 1.59 4.64 -9.49
C SER A 89 3.09 4.78 -9.28
N ASN A 90 3.74 3.69 -8.93
CA ASN A 90 5.19 3.60 -8.80
C ASN A 90 5.72 2.56 -9.80
N VAL A 91 6.79 2.91 -10.52
CA VAL A 91 7.58 1.99 -11.33
C VAL A 91 8.99 1.92 -10.74
N GLN A 92 9.29 0.80 -10.10
CA GLN A 92 10.60 0.53 -9.51
C GLN A 92 11.39 -0.41 -10.43
N ARG A 93 12.60 0.01 -10.80
CA ARG A 93 13.62 -0.84 -11.44
C ARG A 93 14.69 -1.17 -10.40
N ASN A 94 15.76 -1.85 -10.82
CA ASN A 94 16.88 -2.20 -9.94
C ASN A 94 17.37 -0.98 -9.12
N GLY A 95 17.43 -1.12 -7.81
CA GLY A 95 17.78 -0.08 -6.83
C GLY A 95 16.59 0.76 -6.36
N GLY A 96 15.40 0.60 -6.96
CA GLY A 96 14.21 1.33 -6.58
C GLY A 96 13.69 0.97 -5.19
N THR A 97 13.18 1.96 -4.46
CA THR A 97 12.74 1.83 -3.06
C THR A 97 11.84 3.00 -2.69
N ASN A 98 11.04 2.82 -1.63
CA ASN A 98 10.36 3.92 -0.97
C ASN A 98 10.87 3.98 0.47
N GLY A 99 11.30 5.17 0.91
CA GLY A 99 11.84 5.44 2.23
C GLY A 99 10.79 5.26 3.33
N TYR A 100 11.25 5.37 4.58
CA TYR A 100 10.40 5.28 5.76
C TYR A 100 9.47 6.50 5.88
N HIS A 101 8.16 6.28 5.80
CA HIS A 101 7.16 7.35 5.86
C HIS A 101 5.80 6.84 6.36
N ALA A 102 4.82 7.73 6.44
CA ALA A 102 3.42 7.46 6.73
C ALA A 102 2.56 8.44 5.91
N HIS A 103 1.23 8.30 5.97
CA HIS A 103 0.27 9.16 5.24
C HIS A 103 -0.61 9.95 6.23
N PRO A 104 -0.11 11.05 6.83
CA PRO A 104 -0.89 11.87 7.76
C PRO A 104 -2.17 12.41 7.10
N GLY A 105 -3.29 12.36 7.83
CA GLY A 105 -4.59 12.83 7.33
C GLY A 105 -5.44 11.72 6.70
N SER A 106 -4.81 10.65 6.21
CA SER A 106 -5.52 9.48 5.65
C SER A 106 -5.94 8.50 6.75
N TYR A 107 -7.13 7.90 6.63
CA TYR A 107 -7.56 6.87 7.57
C TYR A 107 -6.99 5.51 7.16
N TRP A 108 -7.23 5.12 5.90
CA TRP A 108 -6.62 3.94 5.29
C TRP A 108 -5.65 4.37 4.20
N SER A 109 -4.52 3.71 4.14
CA SER A 109 -3.62 3.73 2.99
C SER A 109 -3.48 2.31 2.45
N GLY A 110 -3.05 2.19 1.21
CA GLY A 110 -2.84 0.87 0.64
C GLY A 110 -2.01 0.88 -0.62
N VAL A 111 -1.68 -0.33 -1.04
CA VAL A 111 -0.93 -0.61 -2.25
C VAL A 111 -1.50 -1.85 -2.94
N TYR A 112 -1.76 -1.70 -4.22
CA TYR A 112 -2.11 -2.77 -5.14
C TYR A 112 -0.91 -3.10 -6.04
N TYR A 113 -0.54 -4.37 -6.13
CA TYR A 113 0.61 -4.83 -6.91
C TYR A 113 0.16 -5.24 -8.32
N VAL A 114 0.32 -4.33 -9.27
CA VAL A 114 -0.01 -4.55 -10.69
C VAL A 114 0.92 -5.60 -11.31
N ASP A 115 2.22 -5.48 -11.01
CA ASP A 115 3.26 -6.42 -11.44
C ASP A 115 4.39 -6.39 -10.42
N VAL A 116 4.75 -7.54 -9.85
CA VAL A 116 5.83 -7.62 -8.87
C VAL A 116 7.22 -7.74 -9.50
N GLY A 117 7.30 -7.76 -10.84
CA GLY A 117 8.55 -7.95 -11.57
C GLY A 117 9.12 -9.35 -11.34
N ASP A 118 10.37 -9.42 -10.90
CA ASP A 118 11.10 -10.67 -10.69
C ASP A 118 10.98 -11.24 -9.27
N ILE A 119 10.14 -10.65 -8.41
CA ILE A 119 9.94 -11.14 -7.03
C ILE A 119 9.36 -12.56 -7.06
N THR A 120 10.03 -13.48 -6.36
CA THR A 120 9.59 -14.88 -6.20
C THR A 120 9.88 -15.35 -4.78
N ASP A 121 9.23 -16.43 -4.36
CA ASP A 121 9.46 -17.04 -3.03
C ASP A 121 10.86 -17.69 -2.89
N MET A 122 11.59 -17.84 -3.99
CA MET A 122 12.84 -18.62 -4.05
C MET A 122 14.10 -17.74 -4.01
N GLU A 123 14.00 -16.45 -4.32
CA GLU A 123 15.14 -15.54 -4.41
C GLU A 123 14.86 -14.21 -3.69
N ASP A 124 15.82 -13.74 -2.88
CA ASP A 124 15.78 -12.39 -2.29
C ASP A 124 16.03 -11.32 -3.38
N LYS A 125 14.93 -10.87 -3.98
CA LYS A 125 14.89 -9.73 -4.90
C LYS A 125 14.55 -8.40 -4.22
N GLY A 126 14.32 -8.39 -2.91
CA GLY A 126 13.80 -7.22 -2.21
C GLY A 126 12.41 -6.80 -2.70
N GLY A 127 12.06 -5.53 -2.51
CA GLY A 127 10.76 -4.97 -2.91
C GLY A 127 9.60 -5.33 -1.98
N GLU A 128 9.88 -5.89 -0.80
CA GLU A 128 8.91 -6.15 0.24
C GLU A 128 8.34 -4.84 0.79
N LEU A 129 7.04 -4.84 1.11
CA LEU A 129 6.44 -3.80 1.94
C LEU A 129 6.79 -4.08 3.40
N GLN A 130 7.42 -3.12 4.05
CA GLN A 130 7.84 -3.22 5.45
C GLN A 130 6.93 -2.35 6.31
N LEU A 131 6.19 -2.94 7.23
CA LEU A 131 5.39 -2.22 8.24
C LEU A 131 6.14 -2.21 9.56
N PHE A 132 6.39 -1.03 10.11
CA PHE A 132 7.18 -0.86 11.33
C PHE A 132 6.28 -0.77 12.55
N ASP A 133 6.55 -1.54 13.60
CA ASP A 133 5.78 -1.41 14.83
C ASP A 133 5.79 0.06 15.34
N PRO A 134 4.63 0.70 15.52
CA PRO A 134 4.56 2.10 15.98
C PRO A 134 5.15 2.31 17.38
N ARG A 135 5.35 1.25 18.17
CA ARG A 135 6.07 1.30 19.46
C ARG A 135 7.58 1.45 19.29
N GLY A 136 8.10 1.32 18.07
CA GLY A 136 9.51 1.41 17.75
C GLY A 136 10.36 0.40 18.52
N CYS A 137 11.59 0.77 18.86
CA CYS A 137 12.49 -0.11 19.59
C CYS A 137 12.12 -0.32 21.07
N LEU A 138 11.18 0.45 21.64
CA LEU A 138 10.87 0.47 23.08
C LEU A 138 10.69 -0.94 23.68
N PRO A 139 9.95 -1.88 23.06
CA PRO A 139 9.75 -3.21 23.64
C PRO A 139 11.03 -4.08 23.67
N ARG A 140 12.14 -3.63 23.06
CA ARG A 140 13.35 -4.41 22.80
C ARG A 140 14.67 -3.71 23.20
N MET A 141 14.61 -2.48 23.72
CA MET A 141 15.81 -1.65 23.95
C MET A 141 16.78 -2.19 25.01
N LEU A 142 16.29 -2.81 26.09
CA LEU A 142 17.13 -3.28 27.20
C LEU A 142 17.01 -4.80 27.34
N ALA A 143 18.16 -5.48 27.43
CA ALA A 143 18.25 -6.94 27.57
C ALA A 143 17.49 -7.71 26.46
N PRO A 144 17.98 -7.70 25.20
CA PRO A 144 17.26 -8.25 24.03
C PRO A 144 17.02 -9.78 24.07
N TYR A 145 17.58 -10.46 25.07
CA TYR A 145 17.32 -11.87 25.36
C TYR A 145 16.07 -12.09 26.22
N LEU A 146 15.45 -11.03 26.74
CA LEU A 146 14.18 -11.07 27.46
C LEU A 146 13.03 -10.65 26.53
N ARG A 147 11.84 -11.21 26.78
CA ARG A 147 10.58 -10.82 26.12
C ARG A 147 9.43 -10.87 27.12
N TYR A 148 8.36 -10.12 26.84
CA TYR A 148 7.11 -10.23 27.60
C TYR A 148 6.52 -11.64 27.46
N SER A 149 5.88 -12.14 28.51
CA SER A 149 5.18 -13.42 28.49
C SER A 149 3.83 -13.38 27.78
N LEU A 150 3.33 -12.17 27.45
CA LEU A 150 2.11 -11.96 26.68
C LEU A 150 2.37 -12.24 25.19
N PRO A 151 1.70 -13.23 24.57
CA PRO A 151 1.93 -13.59 23.17
C PRO A 151 1.76 -12.41 22.20
N GLU A 152 0.83 -11.50 22.47
CA GLU A 152 0.53 -10.32 21.65
C GLU A 152 1.69 -9.31 21.61
N LEU A 153 2.65 -9.43 22.53
CA LEU A 153 3.83 -8.59 22.60
C LEU A 153 5.10 -9.28 22.07
N HIS A 154 5.00 -10.53 21.59
CA HIS A 154 6.19 -11.23 21.07
C HIS A 154 6.77 -10.56 19.81
N ASP A 155 5.90 -9.95 19.00
CA ASP A 155 6.31 -9.19 17.82
C ASP A 155 6.46 -7.68 18.10
N ALA A 156 6.38 -7.27 19.36
CA ALA A 156 6.50 -5.87 19.72
C ALA A 156 7.88 -5.31 19.35
N GLY A 157 7.88 -4.22 18.60
CA GLY A 157 9.06 -3.56 18.06
C GLY A 157 9.66 -4.24 16.83
N ASN A 158 9.02 -5.28 16.27
CA ASN A 158 9.46 -5.90 15.02
C ASN A 158 8.91 -5.17 13.80
N THR A 159 9.68 -5.19 12.71
CA THR A 159 9.18 -4.88 11.37
C THR A 159 8.55 -6.13 10.77
N ILE A 160 7.32 -6.00 10.28
CA ILE A 160 6.65 -7.06 9.52
C ILE A 160 6.91 -6.79 8.03
N SER A 161 7.50 -7.76 7.33
CA SER A 161 7.78 -7.65 5.89
C SER A 161 6.80 -8.52 5.10
N PHE A 162 6.16 -7.92 4.10
CA PHE A 162 5.22 -8.58 3.20
C PHE A 162 5.85 -8.71 1.82
N THR A 163 6.13 -9.94 1.40
CA THR A 163 6.50 -10.24 0.01
C THR A 163 5.26 -10.08 -0.87
N PRO A 164 5.28 -9.16 -1.84
CA PRO A 164 4.11 -8.89 -2.66
C PRO A 164 3.89 -9.99 -3.71
N ALA A 165 2.62 -10.21 -4.06
CA ALA A 165 2.24 -11.04 -5.21
C ALA A 165 1.41 -10.21 -6.20
N THR A 166 1.58 -10.46 -7.50
CA THR A 166 0.80 -9.79 -8.56
C THR A 166 -0.70 -9.98 -8.35
N GLY A 167 -1.47 -8.89 -8.43
CA GLY A 167 -2.92 -8.87 -8.18
C GLY A 167 -3.34 -8.80 -6.71
N GLN A 168 -2.37 -8.69 -5.79
CA GLN A 168 -2.65 -8.57 -4.36
C GLN A 168 -2.79 -7.10 -3.95
N CYS A 169 -3.70 -6.84 -3.01
CA CYS A 169 -3.82 -5.56 -2.34
C CYS A 169 -3.48 -5.70 -0.85
N VAL A 170 -2.74 -4.72 -0.32
CA VAL A 170 -2.49 -4.57 1.12
C VAL A 170 -3.05 -3.21 1.54
N MET A 171 -3.86 -3.20 2.60
CA MET A 171 -4.44 -2.00 3.20
C MET A 171 -4.06 -1.96 4.67
N PHE A 172 -3.66 -0.79 5.15
CA PHE A 172 -3.18 -0.55 6.49
C PHE A 172 -3.57 0.86 6.95
N PRO A 173 -3.63 1.15 8.26
CA PRO A 173 -4.00 2.48 8.73
C PRO A 173 -3.02 3.55 8.22
N GLY A 174 -3.49 4.74 7.83
CA GLY A 174 -2.62 5.77 7.22
C GLY A 174 -1.47 6.26 8.11
N TRP A 175 -1.64 6.13 9.43
CA TRP A 175 -0.60 6.42 10.42
C TRP A 175 0.51 5.35 10.49
N GLN A 176 0.30 4.17 9.90
CA GLN A 176 1.21 3.05 9.99
C GLN A 176 2.48 3.36 9.18
N HIS A 177 3.58 3.59 9.90
CA HIS A 177 4.87 3.79 9.26
C HIS A 177 5.29 2.57 8.45
N HIS A 178 5.75 2.83 7.23
CA HIS A 178 6.15 1.80 6.28
C HIS A 178 7.26 2.26 5.34
N ALA A 179 7.89 1.29 4.68
CA ALA A 179 8.89 1.48 3.64
C ALA A 179 8.77 0.36 2.60
N VAL A 180 9.46 0.49 1.47
CA VAL A 180 9.61 -0.58 0.49
C VAL A 180 11.09 -0.93 0.37
N ALA A 181 11.45 -2.17 0.66
CA ALA A 181 12.84 -2.62 0.58
C ALA A 181 13.41 -2.43 -0.85
N PRO A 182 14.72 -2.17 -1.01
CA PRO A 182 15.33 -2.00 -2.32
C PRO A 182 15.09 -3.19 -3.25
N TYR A 183 14.47 -2.93 -4.40
CA TYR A 183 14.18 -3.92 -5.41
C TYR A 183 15.42 -4.20 -6.27
N LYS A 184 15.77 -5.48 -6.46
CA LYS A 184 17.00 -5.94 -7.12
C LYS A 184 16.75 -6.63 -8.46
N GLY A 185 15.49 -6.70 -8.91
CA GLY A 185 15.13 -7.33 -10.18
C GLY A 185 15.43 -6.46 -11.41
N VAL A 186 15.33 -7.09 -12.58
CA VAL A 186 15.49 -6.49 -13.90
C VAL A 186 14.13 -6.05 -14.46
N ALA A 187 13.10 -6.89 -14.34
CA ALA A 187 11.76 -6.54 -14.77
C ALA A 187 11.18 -5.41 -13.89
N PRO A 188 10.44 -4.44 -14.45
CA PRO A 188 9.86 -3.36 -13.65
C PRO A 188 8.82 -3.90 -12.65
N ARG A 189 8.92 -3.45 -11.40
CA ARG A 189 7.91 -3.65 -10.36
C ARG A 189 6.95 -2.46 -10.39
N ILE A 190 5.67 -2.73 -10.60
CA ILE A 190 4.62 -1.74 -10.80
C ILE A 190 3.58 -1.88 -9.70
N SER A 191 3.28 -0.79 -9.01
CA SER A 191 2.29 -0.75 -7.96
C SER A 191 1.43 0.52 -8.04
N VAL A 192 0.19 0.43 -7.58
CA VAL A 192 -0.73 1.55 -7.41
C VAL A 192 -0.96 1.74 -5.92
N ALA A 193 -0.51 2.87 -5.39
CA ALA A 193 -0.75 3.26 -4.02
C ALA A 193 -1.91 4.25 -3.95
N PHE A 194 -2.59 4.28 -2.81
CA PHE A 194 -3.79 5.08 -2.62
C PHE A 194 -4.05 5.42 -1.16
N ASN A 195 -4.82 6.48 -0.94
CA ASN A 195 -5.32 6.91 0.35
C ASN A 195 -6.86 6.98 0.34
N LEU A 196 -7.48 6.56 1.44
CA LEU A 196 -8.94 6.59 1.63
C LEU A 196 -9.33 7.42 2.85
N GLU A 197 -10.45 8.11 2.70
CA GLU A 197 -11.14 8.84 3.76
C GLU A 197 -12.59 8.35 3.91
N PRO A 198 -13.15 8.37 5.14
CA PRO A 198 -14.55 8.07 5.33
C PRO A 198 -15.43 9.20 4.79
N ILE A 199 -16.51 8.85 4.10
CA ILE A 199 -17.54 9.80 3.70
C ILE A 199 -18.41 10.08 4.93
N LEU A 200 -18.12 11.20 5.59
CA LEU A 200 -18.87 11.65 6.76
C LEU A 200 -20.07 12.49 6.28
N ASN A 201 -21.23 11.83 6.14
CA ASN A 201 -22.49 12.54 5.97
C ASN A 201 -22.78 13.33 7.25
N LYS A 202 -22.92 14.66 7.12
CA LYS A 202 -23.31 15.56 8.20
C LYS A 202 -24.73 15.28 8.69
#